data_AF-A0A673LLV8-F1
#
_entry.id   AF-A0A673LLV8-F1
#
_cell.length_a   1.000
_cell.length_b   1.000
_cell.length_c   1.000
_cell.angle_alpha   90.00
_cell.angle_beta   90.00
_cell.angle_gamma   90.00
#
_symmetry.space_group_name_H-M   'P 1'
#
loop_
_entity.id
_entity.type
_entity.pdbx_description
1 polymer ?
#
loop_
_entity_poly.entity_id
_entity_poly.type
_entity_poly.pdbx_seq_one_letter_code
_entity_poly.pdbx_strand_id
1 'polypeptide(L)'
;MFVQEEKIFAGKVLKVHVCTVEGTEWLEEVTEDTTIEKLKEKCLKHYVHGSLEDPKTLTHHKLIHAATERILTESKTVAEENLKDKDCLLLIKKRPPQAPPKMADISSEEKKKQENKAPDMDGILKATANLSTRNTDRAVTQHNIRDFQTELRKILVSLIEVAQKLLALNPDAVELFKKANAMLDEDEEDRVDETALQQLTEMGFPESRAVKALLIALMEMGFDEKEVIDALRVNNNQQDAACEWLLGDRKPTPEDLDKGIDTSSPLFQAILENPVVQLGLTNPKTLLAFEDMLENPLNSTQWMNDPETGPVMLQISRIFQTLNRT
;
A
#
# COMPACT_ATOMS: atom_id res chain seq x y z
N MET A 1 39.51 27.43 -41.30
CA MET A 1 39.67 25.98 -41.48
C MET A 1 39.22 25.35 -40.16
N PHE A 2 37.94 25.01 -40.05
CA PHE A 2 37.40 24.35 -38.85
C PHE A 2 37.64 22.86 -39.04
N VAL A 3 38.57 22.30 -38.29
CA VAL A 3 38.79 20.85 -38.21
C VAL A 3 37.69 20.31 -37.32
N GLN A 4 36.72 19.61 -37.90
CA GLN A 4 35.81 18.77 -37.12
C GLN A 4 36.63 17.61 -36.57
N GLU A 5 36.83 17.60 -35.25
CA GLU A 5 37.37 16.45 -34.54
C GLU A 5 36.36 15.31 -34.66
N GLU A 6 36.64 14.37 -35.57
CA GLU A 6 36.01 13.05 -35.56
C GLU A 6 36.40 12.38 -34.22
N LYS A 7 35.39 12.01 -33.42
CA LYS A 7 35.58 11.26 -32.18
C LYS A 7 36.17 9.88 -32.51
N ILE A 8 37.47 9.70 -32.25
CA ILE A 8 38.27 8.49 -32.53
C ILE A 8 38.05 7.35 -31.50
N PHE A 9 37.19 7.51 -30.50
CA PHE A 9 36.89 6.43 -29.55
C PHE A 9 35.75 5.54 -30.09
N ALA A 10 36.11 4.53 -30.88
CA ALA A 10 35.22 3.41 -31.13
C ALA A 10 35.01 2.68 -29.79
N GLY A 11 33.84 2.89 -29.17
CA GLY A 11 33.43 2.20 -27.95
C GLY A 11 33.56 0.69 -28.10
N LYS A 12 33.85 -0.02 -27.02
CA LYS A 12 33.96 -1.48 -27.03
C LYS A 12 32.66 -2.08 -27.56
N VAL A 13 32.78 -2.90 -28.61
CA VAL A 13 31.67 -3.57 -29.29
C VAL A 13 31.45 -4.91 -28.59
N LEU A 14 30.20 -5.18 -28.23
CA LEU A 14 29.72 -6.40 -27.61
C LEU A 14 28.81 -7.14 -28.60
N LYS A 15 28.87 -8.48 -28.57
CA LYS A 15 28.00 -9.35 -29.34
C LYS A 15 26.99 -10.00 -28.42
N VAL A 16 25.74 -9.56 -28.46
CA VAL A 16 24.67 -10.12 -27.62
C VAL A 16 23.79 -11.07 -28.42
N HIS A 17 23.40 -12.18 -27.80
CA HIS A 17 22.42 -13.11 -28.38
C HIS A 17 21.02 -12.60 -28.07
N VAL A 18 20.15 -12.49 -29.06
CA VAL A 18 18.76 -12.08 -28.89
C VAL A 18 17.86 -13.24 -29.30
N CYS A 19 16.96 -13.62 -28.40
CA CYS A 19 16.02 -14.71 -28.57
C CYS A 19 14.59 -14.20 -28.39
N THR A 20 13.67 -14.65 -29.23
CA THR A 20 12.24 -14.34 -29.13
C THR A 20 11.48 -15.51 -28.53
N VAL A 21 10.25 -15.24 -28.07
CA VAL A 21 9.34 -16.29 -27.59
C VAL A 21 8.94 -17.31 -28.66
N GLU A 22 9.15 -16.99 -29.94
CA GLU A 22 8.87 -17.87 -31.09
C GLU A 22 10.06 -18.77 -31.44
N GLY A 23 11.17 -18.65 -30.70
CA GLY A 23 12.39 -19.44 -30.93
C GLY A 23 13.32 -18.87 -32.00
N THR A 24 13.05 -17.66 -32.51
CA THR A 24 13.98 -16.97 -33.41
C THR A 24 15.16 -16.43 -32.61
N GLU A 25 16.37 -16.77 -33.03
CA GLU A 25 17.61 -16.30 -32.42
C GLU A 25 18.52 -15.62 -33.44
N TRP A 26 19.18 -14.54 -33.03
CA TRP A 26 20.23 -13.88 -33.82
C TRP A 26 21.25 -13.24 -32.90
N LEU A 27 22.34 -12.75 -33.49
CA LEU A 27 23.41 -12.07 -32.79
C LEU A 27 23.40 -10.59 -33.20
N GLU A 28 23.33 -9.70 -32.22
CA GLU A 28 23.26 -8.25 -32.41
C GLU A 28 24.57 -7.61 -31.93
N GLU A 29 25.17 -6.76 -32.77
CA GLU A 29 26.38 -6.02 -32.42
C GLU A 29 26.02 -4.63 -31.86
N VAL A 30 26.46 -4.38 -30.62
CA VAL A 30 26.12 -3.16 -29.88
C VAL A 30 27.35 -2.60 -29.17
N THR A 31 27.47 -1.28 -29.12
CA THR A 31 28.53 -0.61 -28.36
C THR A 31 28.10 -0.38 -26.92
N GLU A 32 29.05 -0.35 -26.00
CA GLU A 32 28.80 -0.13 -24.56
C GLU A 32 28.04 1.18 -24.25
N ASP A 33 28.18 2.21 -25.09
CA ASP A 33 27.51 3.51 -24.97
C ASP A 33 26.10 3.55 -25.59
N THR A 34 25.65 2.48 -26.25
CA THR A 34 24.30 2.41 -26.81
C THR A 34 23.28 2.27 -25.68
N THR A 35 22.18 3.02 -25.73
CA THR A 35 21.06 2.87 -24.78
C THR A 35 20.27 1.59 -25.04
N ILE A 36 19.68 1.02 -23.99
CA ILE A 36 18.82 -0.17 -24.13
C ILE A 36 17.62 0.11 -25.04
N GLU A 37 17.08 1.33 -25.04
CA GLU A 37 16.03 1.73 -25.98
C GLU A 37 16.46 1.57 -27.45
N LYS A 38 17.67 2.04 -27.81
CA LYS A 38 18.22 1.91 -29.16
C LYS A 38 18.53 0.45 -29.52
N LEU A 39 19.03 -0.32 -28.56
CA LEU A 39 19.24 -1.76 -28.74
C LEU A 39 17.91 -2.47 -29.01
N LYS A 40 16.86 -2.17 -28.22
CA LYS A 40 15.50 -2.69 -28.42
C LYS A 40 14.95 -2.33 -29.79
N GLU A 41 15.17 -1.10 -30.25
CA GLU A 41 14.77 -0.66 -31.59
C GLU A 41 15.45 -1.49 -32.69
N LYS A 42 16.77 -1.73 -32.58
CA LYS A 42 17.52 -2.60 -33.51
C LYS A 42 16.97 -4.03 -33.51
N CYS A 43 16.75 -4.61 -32.33
CA CYS A 43 16.20 -5.95 -32.19
C CYS A 43 14.80 -6.06 -32.84
N LEU A 44 13.96 -5.04 -32.67
CA LEU A 44 12.61 -5.02 -33.26
C LEU A 44 12.64 -4.86 -34.78
N LYS A 45 13.58 -4.09 -35.34
CA LYS A 45 13.80 -3.99 -36.80
C LYS A 45 14.23 -5.33 -37.40
N HIS A 46 14.98 -6.13 -36.66
CA HIS A 46 15.40 -7.47 -37.10
C HIS A 46 14.26 -8.49 -37.00
N TYR A 47 13.44 -8.39 -35.94
CA TYR A 47 12.34 -9.31 -35.69
C TYR A 47 11.13 -9.08 -36.63
N VAL A 48 10.68 -7.83 -36.77
CA VAL A 48 9.59 -7.46 -37.68
C VAL A 48 10.25 -7.07 -39.00
N HIS A 49 10.27 -7.98 -39.98
CA HIS A 49 10.82 -7.71 -41.32
C HIS A 49 10.01 -6.62 -42.05
N GLY A 50 10.20 -5.35 -41.67
CA GLY A 50 9.42 -4.21 -42.15
C GLY A 50 9.65 -2.97 -41.28
N SER A 51 9.47 -1.79 -41.87
CA SER A 51 9.61 -0.50 -41.18
C SER A 51 8.79 -0.47 -39.88
N LEU A 52 9.38 0.00 -38.79
CA LEU A 52 8.66 0.30 -37.53
C LEU A 52 7.73 1.49 -37.77
N GLU A 53 6.60 1.29 -38.44
CA GLU A 53 5.64 2.36 -38.75
C GLU A 53 4.85 2.83 -37.52
N ASP A 54 4.77 2.00 -36.46
CA ASP A 54 4.07 2.34 -35.22
C ASP A 54 5.05 2.53 -34.04
N PRO A 55 5.23 3.77 -33.53
CA PRO A 55 6.02 4.05 -32.33
C PRO A 55 5.58 3.26 -31.08
N LYS A 56 4.34 2.75 -31.05
CA LYS A 56 3.84 1.91 -29.95
C LYS A 56 4.52 0.54 -29.92
N THR A 57 5.12 0.07 -31.00
CA THR A 57 5.84 -1.22 -31.00
C THR A 57 6.96 -1.26 -29.96
N LEU A 58 7.68 -0.16 -29.75
CA LEU A 58 8.71 -0.03 -28.72
C LEU A 58 8.13 -0.14 -27.30
N THR A 59 6.99 0.50 -27.01
CA THR A 59 6.39 0.48 -25.66
C THR A 59 5.76 -0.87 -25.34
N HIS A 60 5.33 -1.61 -26.36
CA HIS A 60 4.73 -2.94 -26.27
C HIS A 60 5.75 -4.08 -26.17
N HIS A 61 7.06 -3.83 -26.18
CA HIS A 61 8.08 -4.87 -25.99
C HIS A 61 9.03 -4.54 -24.85
N LYS A 62 9.64 -5.58 -24.27
CA LYS A 62 10.68 -5.48 -23.25
C LYS A 62 11.83 -6.42 -23.59
N LEU A 63 13.04 -6.03 -23.21
CA LEU A 63 14.23 -6.88 -23.22
C LEU A 63 14.48 -7.40 -21.81
N ILE A 64 14.72 -8.70 -21.68
CA ILE A 64 15.06 -9.36 -20.42
C ILE A 64 16.43 -10.00 -20.56
N HIS A 65 17.31 -9.75 -19.61
CA HIS A 65 18.58 -10.46 -19.55
C HIS A 65 18.35 -11.88 -19.03
N ALA A 66 18.62 -12.90 -19.85
CA ALA A 66 18.24 -14.28 -19.56
C ALA A 66 18.94 -14.86 -18.34
N ALA A 67 20.21 -14.49 -18.09
CA ALA A 67 20.97 -15.04 -16.96
C ALA A 67 20.57 -14.45 -15.61
N THR A 68 20.09 -13.20 -15.57
CA THR A 68 19.69 -12.53 -14.32
C THR A 68 18.18 -12.39 -14.17
N GLU A 69 17.41 -12.86 -15.16
CA GLU A 69 15.94 -12.76 -15.23
C GLU A 69 15.40 -11.32 -15.07
N ARG A 70 16.25 -10.32 -15.30
CA ARG A 70 15.93 -8.90 -15.05
C ARG A 70 15.48 -8.22 -16.33
N ILE A 71 14.45 -7.39 -16.22
CA ILE A 71 14.02 -6.49 -17.29
C ILE A 71 15.05 -5.36 -17.41
N LEU A 72 15.58 -5.12 -18.60
CA LEU A 72 16.52 -4.04 -18.86
C LEU A 72 15.82 -2.68 -18.89
N THR A 73 16.44 -1.65 -18.30
CA THR A 73 15.88 -0.30 -18.21
C THR A 73 16.19 0.50 -19.47
N GLU A 74 15.16 1.06 -20.11
CA GLU A 74 15.30 1.73 -21.41
C GLU A 74 16.19 2.98 -21.37
N SER A 75 16.23 3.68 -20.24
CA SER A 75 17.04 4.89 -20.02
C SER A 75 18.53 4.63 -19.80
N LYS A 76 18.92 3.39 -19.49
CA LYS A 76 20.32 3.03 -19.21
C LYS A 76 21.07 2.60 -20.46
N THR A 77 22.40 2.65 -20.40
CA THR A 77 23.29 2.13 -21.43
C THR A 77 23.58 0.64 -21.24
N VAL A 78 24.08 -0.02 -22.29
CA VAL A 78 24.55 -1.41 -22.24
C VAL A 78 25.60 -1.61 -21.14
N ALA A 79 26.50 -0.63 -20.94
CA ALA A 79 27.48 -0.63 -19.86
C ALA A 79 26.84 -0.54 -18.46
N GLU A 80 25.88 0.37 -18.26
CA GLU A 80 25.20 0.56 -16.97
C GLU A 80 24.32 -0.64 -16.57
N GLU A 81 23.77 -1.36 -17.55
CA GLU A 81 23.03 -2.60 -17.32
C GLU A 81 23.95 -3.82 -17.11
N ASN A 82 25.27 -3.65 -17.19
CA ASN A 82 26.30 -4.67 -17.01
C ASN A 82 26.21 -5.84 -18.01
N LEU A 83 25.78 -5.57 -19.24
CA LEU A 83 25.76 -6.57 -20.30
C LEU A 83 27.19 -6.89 -20.77
N LYS A 84 27.47 -8.18 -20.93
CA LYS A 84 28.75 -8.73 -21.35
C LYS A 84 28.65 -9.34 -22.75
N ASP A 85 29.83 -9.61 -23.32
CA ASP A 85 29.92 -10.30 -24.59
C ASP A 85 29.32 -11.71 -24.47
N LYS A 86 28.47 -12.08 -25.43
CA LYS A 86 27.71 -13.33 -25.51
C LYS A 86 26.56 -13.48 -24.51
N ASP A 87 26.18 -12.42 -23.81
CA ASP A 87 24.97 -12.45 -22.99
C ASP A 87 23.72 -12.66 -23.85
N CYS A 88 22.73 -13.35 -23.27
CA CYS A 88 21.47 -13.69 -23.94
C CYS A 88 20.33 -12.78 -23.45
N LEU A 89 19.60 -12.21 -24.41
CA LEU A 89 18.50 -11.28 -24.22
C LEU A 89 17.20 -11.88 -24.79
N LEU A 90 16.13 -11.84 -24.01
CA LEU A 90 14.80 -12.24 -24.43
C LEU A 90 13.99 -11.02 -24.84
N LEU A 91 13.57 -10.98 -26.12
CA LEU A 91 12.63 -9.98 -26.62
C LEU A 91 11.19 -10.47 -26.45
N ILE A 92 10.45 -9.83 -25.55
CA ILE A 92 9.09 -10.25 -25.18
C ILE A 92 8.08 -9.14 -25.43
N LYS A 93 6.97 -9.48 -26.09
CA LYS A 93 5.80 -8.61 -26.23
C LYS A 93 5.06 -8.51 -24.90
N LYS A 94 4.89 -7.30 -24.38
CA LYS A 94 4.06 -6.99 -23.21
C LYS A 94 2.60 -7.35 -23.54
N ARG A 95 1.91 -7.90 -22.55
CA ARG A 95 0.46 -8.10 -22.64
C ARG A 95 -0.19 -6.73 -22.83
N PRO A 96 -1.04 -6.51 -23.85
CA PRO A 96 -1.75 -5.25 -23.99
C PRO A 96 -2.60 -5.05 -22.72
N PRO A 97 -2.66 -3.82 -22.18
CA PRO A 97 -3.66 -3.50 -21.16
C PRO A 97 -5.04 -3.85 -21.72
N GLN A 98 -5.93 -4.41 -20.89
CA GLN A 98 -7.30 -4.70 -21.33
C GLN A 98 -7.91 -3.43 -21.90
N ALA A 99 -8.27 -3.48 -23.18
CA ALA A 99 -8.97 -2.37 -23.80
C ALA A 99 -10.31 -2.18 -23.07
N PRO A 100 -10.70 -0.94 -22.74
CA PRO A 100 -12.04 -0.71 -22.21
C PRO A 100 -13.07 -1.28 -23.19
N PRO A 101 -14.06 -2.03 -22.70
CA PRO A 101 -15.00 -2.75 -23.55
C PRO A 101 -15.75 -1.76 -24.45
N LYS A 102 -15.82 -2.07 -25.76
CA LYS A 102 -16.58 -1.28 -26.73
C LYS A 102 -18.07 -1.57 -26.57
N MET A 103 -18.92 -0.54 -26.70
CA MET A 103 -20.35 -0.59 -26.41
C MET A 103 -21.21 -1.61 -27.19
N ALA A 104 -20.65 -2.31 -28.18
CA ALA A 104 -21.39 -3.31 -28.95
C ALA A 104 -21.34 -4.72 -28.32
N ASP A 105 -20.28 -5.04 -27.57
CA ASP A 105 -20.08 -6.38 -26.99
C ASP A 105 -20.84 -6.60 -25.67
N ILE A 106 -21.40 -5.54 -25.10
CA ILE A 106 -22.17 -5.57 -23.84
C ILE A 106 -23.42 -6.45 -23.95
N SER A 107 -24.09 -6.45 -25.10
CA SER A 107 -25.41 -7.09 -25.26
C SER A 107 -25.34 -8.63 -25.31
N SER A 108 -24.28 -9.19 -25.87
CA SER A 108 -24.06 -10.65 -25.92
C SER A 108 -23.48 -11.18 -24.61
N GLU A 109 -22.72 -10.36 -23.88
CA GLU A 109 -22.10 -10.73 -22.60
C GLU A 109 -23.05 -10.56 -21.40
N GLU A 110 -24.02 -9.64 -21.44
CA GLU A 110 -25.10 -9.52 -20.45
C GLU A 110 -25.93 -10.81 -20.35
N LYS A 111 -26.23 -11.47 -21.49
CA LYS A 111 -26.96 -12.75 -21.47
C LYS A 111 -26.18 -13.89 -20.81
N LYS A 112 -24.84 -13.91 -20.94
CA LYS A 112 -23.99 -14.91 -20.26
C LYS A 112 -23.68 -14.57 -18.81
N LYS A 113 -23.59 -13.28 -18.46
CA LYS A 113 -23.45 -12.82 -17.07
C LYS A 113 -24.72 -13.01 -16.25
N GLN A 114 -25.90 -13.01 -16.87
CA GLN A 114 -27.16 -13.28 -16.18
C GLN A 114 -27.26 -14.73 -15.69
N GLU A 115 -26.70 -15.70 -16.42
CA GLU A 115 -26.66 -17.11 -15.99
C GLU A 115 -25.63 -17.39 -14.89
N ASN A 116 -24.59 -16.57 -14.78
CA ASN A 116 -23.55 -16.68 -13.74
C ASN A 116 -23.70 -15.64 -12.61
N LYS A 117 -24.86 -14.98 -12.51
CA LYS A 117 -25.10 -14.01 -11.44
C LYS A 117 -25.35 -14.77 -10.15
N ALA A 118 -24.70 -14.33 -9.06
CA ALA A 118 -24.99 -14.86 -7.73
C ALA A 118 -26.51 -14.80 -7.47
N PRO A 119 -27.11 -15.81 -6.82
CA PRO A 119 -28.53 -15.83 -6.54
C PRO A 119 -28.90 -14.57 -5.75
N ASP A 120 -30.03 -13.96 -6.12
CA ASP A 120 -30.55 -12.80 -5.42
C ASP A 120 -31.07 -13.17 -4.03
N MET A 121 -31.18 -12.17 -3.16
CA MET A 121 -31.63 -12.37 -1.78
C MET A 121 -32.96 -13.13 -1.70
N ASP A 122 -33.89 -12.82 -2.61
CA ASP A 122 -35.20 -13.49 -2.70
C ASP A 122 -35.07 -14.96 -3.15
N GLY A 123 -34.23 -15.23 -4.16
CA GLY A 123 -33.92 -16.58 -4.62
C GLY A 123 -33.23 -17.44 -3.56
N ILE A 124 -32.33 -16.85 -2.77
CA ILE A 124 -31.70 -17.52 -1.63
C ILE A 124 -32.78 -17.88 -0.60
N LEU A 125 -33.60 -16.92 -0.17
CA LEU A 125 -34.65 -17.15 0.83
C LEU A 125 -35.61 -18.26 0.40
N LYS A 126 -36.03 -18.24 -0.88
CA LYS A 126 -36.91 -19.25 -1.45
C LYS A 126 -36.26 -20.63 -1.52
N ALA A 127 -34.97 -20.71 -1.89
CA ALA A 127 -34.23 -21.97 -1.95
C ALA A 127 -33.94 -22.55 -0.56
N THR A 128 -33.75 -21.70 0.45
CA THR A 128 -33.44 -22.11 1.83
C THR A 128 -34.66 -22.32 2.72
N ALA A 129 -35.87 -22.00 2.26
CA ALA A 129 -37.11 -22.02 3.06
C ALA A 129 -37.41 -23.38 3.73
N ASN A 130 -36.94 -24.48 3.15
CA ASN A 130 -37.21 -25.84 3.64
C ASN A 130 -36.06 -26.44 4.46
N LEU A 131 -34.99 -25.68 4.72
CA LEU A 131 -33.84 -26.14 5.49
C LEU A 131 -34.05 -25.83 6.97
N SER A 132 -33.85 -26.83 7.82
CA SER A 132 -33.84 -26.62 9.28
C SER A 132 -32.57 -25.86 9.67
N THR A 133 -32.73 -24.76 10.41
CA THR A 133 -31.62 -23.97 10.95
C THR A 133 -30.72 -24.86 11.82
N ARG A 134 -29.43 -24.96 11.47
CA ARG A 134 -28.40 -25.66 12.24
C ARG A 134 -27.27 -24.67 12.57
N ASN A 135 -26.72 -24.75 13.78
CA ASN A 135 -25.70 -23.83 14.32
C ASN A 135 -26.17 -22.38 14.56
N THR A 136 -27.31 -22.18 15.25
CA THR A 136 -27.73 -20.84 15.72
C THR A 136 -26.74 -20.21 16.70
N ASP A 137 -25.92 -21.01 17.39
CA ASP A 137 -24.90 -20.55 18.35
C ASP A 137 -23.57 -20.15 17.72
N ARG A 138 -23.36 -20.45 16.43
CA ARG A 138 -22.24 -19.86 15.71
C ARG A 138 -22.73 -18.57 15.09
N ALA A 139 -23.01 -17.59 15.95
CA ALA A 139 -22.78 -16.21 15.56
C ALA A 139 -21.34 -16.18 15.04
N VAL A 140 -21.17 -16.16 13.72
CA VAL A 140 -19.93 -15.64 13.16
C VAL A 140 -19.99 -14.18 13.56
N THR A 141 -19.54 -13.87 14.78
CA THR A 141 -19.07 -12.53 15.07
C THR A 141 -17.91 -12.37 14.10
N GLN A 142 -18.18 -11.81 12.93
CA GLN A 142 -17.20 -11.00 12.25
C GLN A 142 -16.88 -9.90 13.26
N HIS A 143 -16.03 -10.21 14.23
CA HIS A 143 -15.36 -9.21 15.03
C HIS A 143 -14.52 -8.49 14.01
N ASN A 144 -15.06 -7.38 13.51
CA ASN A 144 -14.36 -6.54 12.55
C ASN A 144 -13.13 -6.07 13.32
N ILE A 145 -11.95 -6.63 13.00
CA ILE A 145 -10.65 -6.05 13.41
C ILE A 145 -10.63 -4.54 13.11
N ARG A 146 -11.43 -4.14 12.11
CA ARG A 146 -11.80 -2.81 11.66
C ARG A 146 -12.50 -1.92 12.70
N ASP A 147 -13.36 -2.47 13.56
CA ASP A 147 -14.07 -1.71 14.60
C ASP A 147 -13.13 -1.36 15.76
N PHE A 148 -12.17 -2.24 16.07
CA PHE A 148 -11.17 -1.93 17.08
C PHE A 148 -10.26 -0.78 16.63
N GLN A 149 -9.88 -0.68 15.34
CA GLN A 149 -8.99 0.38 14.88
C GLN A 149 -9.64 1.78 14.99
N THR A 150 -10.93 1.91 14.63
CA THR A 150 -11.66 3.17 14.76
C THR A 150 -11.98 3.51 16.21
N GLU A 151 -12.33 2.52 17.03
CA GLU A 151 -12.56 2.71 18.47
C GLU A 151 -11.25 2.93 19.25
N LEU A 152 -10.13 2.36 18.79
CA LEU A 152 -8.81 2.55 19.37
C LEU A 152 -8.40 4.01 19.31
N ARG A 153 -8.66 4.71 18.19
CA ARG A 153 -8.43 6.15 18.09
C ARG A 153 -9.14 6.90 19.21
N LYS A 154 -10.43 6.65 19.43
CA LYS A 154 -11.21 7.30 20.50
C LYS A 154 -10.72 6.95 21.90
N ILE A 155 -10.27 5.70 22.11
CA ILE A 155 -9.67 5.27 23.37
C ILE A 155 -8.36 6.04 23.61
N LEU A 156 -7.48 6.11 22.61
CA LEU A 156 -6.20 6.82 22.71
C LEU A 156 -6.40 8.30 23.00
N VAL A 157 -7.34 8.98 22.33
CA VAL A 157 -7.69 10.38 22.62
C VAL A 157 -8.03 10.58 24.11
N SER A 158 -8.93 9.76 24.68
CA SER A 158 -9.28 9.89 26.10
C SER A 158 -8.13 9.53 27.04
N LEU A 159 -7.30 8.55 26.69
CA LEU A 159 -6.17 8.14 27.53
C LEU A 159 -5.04 9.15 27.53
N ILE A 160 -4.80 9.85 26.42
CA ILE A 160 -3.85 10.96 26.33
C ILE A 160 -4.22 12.07 27.30
N GLU A 161 -5.50 12.47 27.34
CA GLU A 161 -5.95 13.49 28.29
C GLU A 161 -5.70 13.09 29.75
N VAL A 162 -5.89 11.82 30.08
CA VAL A 162 -5.62 11.29 31.43
C VAL A 162 -4.12 11.24 31.71
N ALA A 163 -3.32 10.71 30.79
CA ALA A 163 -1.86 10.65 30.93
C ALA A 163 -1.26 12.04 31.11
N GLN A 164 -1.68 13.02 30.31
CA GLN A 164 -1.24 14.41 30.44
C GLN A 164 -1.56 14.98 31.83
N LYS A 165 -2.76 14.73 32.36
CA LYS A 165 -3.14 15.17 33.72
C LYS A 165 -2.31 14.48 34.81
N LEU A 166 -2.05 13.19 34.67
CA LEU A 166 -1.22 12.43 35.62
C LEU A 166 0.24 12.91 35.60
N LEU A 167 0.80 13.11 34.41
CA LEU A 167 2.17 13.56 34.21
C LEU A 167 2.37 15.02 34.63
N ALA A 168 1.37 15.89 34.45
CA ALA A 168 1.44 17.28 34.90
C ALA A 168 1.58 17.43 36.44
N LEU A 169 1.21 16.39 37.20
CA LEU A 169 1.39 16.34 38.65
C LEU A 169 2.77 15.81 39.07
N ASN A 170 3.57 15.29 38.12
CA ASN A 170 4.90 14.78 38.38
C ASN A 170 5.95 15.90 38.27
N PRO A 171 6.66 16.27 39.35
CA PRO A 171 7.66 17.34 39.33
C PRO A 171 8.81 17.06 38.36
N ASP A 172 9.09 15.78 38.06
CA ASP A 172 10.17 15.36 37.16
C ASP A 172 9.70 15.17 35.71
N ALA A 173 8.44 15.50 35.39
CA ALA A 173 7.85 15.25 34.07
C ALA A 173 8.70 15.80 32.93
N VAL A 174 9.25 17.02 33.08
CA VAL A 174 10.07 17.66 32.05
C VAL A 174 11.34 16.85 31.74
N GLU A 175 11.99 16.29 32.75
CA GLU A 175 13.19 15.44 32.54
C GLU A 175 12.80 14.09 31.95
N LEU A 176 11.67 13.52 32.39
CA LEU A 176 11.15 12.27 31.87
C LEU A 176 10.75 12.39 30.39
N PHE A 177 10.14 13.51 29.96
CA PHE A 177 9.83 13.77 28.55
C PHE A 177 11.09 13.93 27.70
N LYS A 178 12.11 14.65 28.19
CA LYS A 178 13.40 14.76 27.48
C LYS A 178 14.04 13.39 27.29
N LYS A 179 14.02 12.56 28.32
CA LYS A 179 14.56 11.21 28.27
C LYS A 179 13.76 10.31 27.33
N ALA A 180 12.43 10.39 27.38
CA ALA A 180 11.56 9.61 26.51
C ALA A 180 11.76 10.00 25.04
N ASN A 181 11.79 11.30 24.70
CA ASN A 181 12.07 11.76 23.33
C ASN A 181 13.44 11.30 22.84
N ALA A 182 14.50 11.42 23.66
CA ALA A 182 15.83 10.95 23.28
C ALA A 182 15.88 9.43 23.02
N MET A 183 15.10 8.64 23.76
CA MET A 183 14.96 7.20 23.49
C MET A 183 14.22 6.91 22.18
N LEU A 184 13.29 7.77 21.76
CA LEU A 184 12.60 7.63 20.47
C LEU A 184 13.50 8.02 19.30
N ASP A 185 14.30 9.08 19.47
CA ASP A 185 15.27 9.50 18.45
C ASP A 185 16.35 8.42 18.20
N GLU A 186 16.82 7.75 19.26
CA GLU A 186 17.79 6.63 19.14
C GLU A 186 17.16 5.37 18.51
N ASP A 187 15.85 5.15 18.69
CA ASP A 187 15.13 4.00 18.10
C ASP A 187 14.68 4.26 16.62
N GLU A 188 14.60 5.52 16.18
CA GLU A 188 14.25 5.90 14.79
C GLU A 188 15.41 5.76 13.80
N GLU A 189 16.67 6.01 14.21
CA GLU A 189 17.82 6.02 13.30
C GLU A 189 18.10 4.65 12.62
N ASP A 190 17.60 3.55 13.18
CA ASP A 190 17.86 2.18 12.70
C ASP A 190 16.64 1.48 12.04
N ARG A 191 15.50 2.18 11.84
CA ARG A 191 14.22 1.50 11.53
C ARG A 191 13.52 1.83 10.22
N VAL A 192 14.17 2.49 9.28
CA VAL A 192 13.67 2.46 7.90
C VAL A 192 14.19 1.20 7.25
N ASP A 193 13.34 0.17 7.13
CA ASP A 193 13.63 -1.01 6.32
C ASP A 193 13.92 -0.53 4.89
N GLU A 194 15.21 -0.46 4.56
CA GLU A 194 15.74 0.03 3.30
C GLU A 194 15.08 -0.72 2.13
N THR A 195 14.74 -1.99 2.33
CA THR A 195 14.03 -2.84 1.36
C THR A 195 12.56 -2.45 1.17
N ALA A 196 11.84 -2.09 2.22
CA ALA A 196 10.44 -1.64 2.13
C ALA A 196 10.34 -0.23 1.54
N LEU A 197 11.24 0.68 1.95
CA LEU A 197 11.37 2.01 1.37
C LEU A 197 11.74 1.92 -0.12
N GLN A 198 12.68 1.04 -0.46
CA GLN A 198 13.11 0.82 -1.84
C GLN A 198 12.01 0.17 -2.69
N GLN A 199 11.20 -0.74 -2.16
CA GLN A 199 10.02 -1.28 -2.88
C GLN A 199 8.93 -0.24 -3.15
N LEU A 200 8.62 0.62 -2.17
CA LEU A 200 7.65 1.71 -2.34
C LEU A 200 8.16 2.79 -3.31
N THR A 201 9.48 3.04 -3.30
CA THR A 201 10.14 4.00 -4.18
C THR A 201 10.35 3.45 -5.59
N GLU A 202 10.68 2.16 -5.76
CA GLU A 202 10.84 1.47 -7.05
C GLU A 202 9.51 1.28 -7.80
N MET A 203 8.37 1.28 -7.10
CA MET A 203 7.04 1.37 -7.74
C MET A 203 6.61 2.81 -8.09
N GLY A 204 7.39 3.84 -7.74
CA GLY A 204 7.20 5.22 -8.21
C GLY A 204 6.13 6.05 -7.49
N PHE A 205 5.71 5.66 -6.29
CA PHE A 205 4.70 6.38 -5.50
C PHE A 205 5.32 7.09 -4.30
N PRO A 206 5.62 8.40 -4.42
CA PRO A 206 5.64 9.27 -3.24
C PRO A 206 4.31 9.11 -2.49
N GLU A 207 4.31 9.06 -1.16
CA GLU A 207 3.09 8.94 -0.35
C GLU A 207 2.05 10.04 -0.69
N SER A 208 2.54 11.26 -0.95
CA SER A 208 1.75 12.38 -1.49
C SER A 208 1.07 12.06 -2.83
N ARG A 209 1.68 11.22 -3.67
CA ARG A 209 1.15 10.77 -4.96
C ARG A 209 0.15 9.62 -4.79
N ALA A 210 0.35 8.73 -3.81
CA ALA A 210 -0.60 7.66 -3.50
C ALA A 210 -1.92 8.25 -2.99
N VAL A 211 -1.86 9.19 -2.04
CA VAL A 211 -3.05 9.90 -1.54
C VAL A 211 -3.74 10.68 -2.67
N LYS A 212 -2.98 11.38 -3.52
CA LYS A 212 -3.54 12.05 -4.71
C LYS A 212 -4.16 11.08 -5.72
N ALA A 213 -3.56 9.91 -5.93
CA ALA A 213 -4.08 8.90 -6.83
C ALA A 213 -5.40 8.30 -6.29
N LEU A 214 -5.47 8.03 -4.99
CA LEU A 214 -6.69 7.58 -4.30
C LEU A 214 -7.80 8.63 -4.38
N LEU A 215 -7.45 9.90 -4.15
CA LEU A 215 -8.35 11.05 -4.28
C LEU A 215 -8.91 11.13 -5.70
N ILE A 216 -8.03 11.14 -6.73
CA ILE A 216 -8.43 11.20 -8.14
C ILE A 216 -9.30 10.00 -8.51
N ALA A 217 -8.93 8.78 -8.10
CA ALA A 217 -9.68 7.58 -8.42
C ALA A 217 -11.11 7.60 -7.86
N LEU A 218 -11.31 8.12 -6.65
CA LEU A 218 -12.64 8.27 -6.06
C LEU A 218 -13.39 9.47 -6.67
N MET A 219 -12.72 10.58 -6.98
CA MET A 219 -13.34 11.70 -7.70
C MET A 219 -13.79 11.32 -9.12
N GLU A 220 -13.04 10.47 -9.83
CA GLU A 220 -13.42 9.92 -11.14
C GLU A 220 -14.68 9.04 -11.07
N MET A 221 -15.00 8.47 -9.91
CA MET A 221 -16.27 7.77 -9.66
C MET A 221 -17.45 8.74 -9.43
N GLY A 222 -17.20 10.06 -9.40
CA GLY A 222 -18.21 11.10 -9.29
C GLY A 222 -18.47 11.61 -7.87
N PHE A 223 -17.63 11.23 -6.89
CA PHE A 223 -17.72 11.74 -5.52
C PHE A 223 -17.11 13.14 -5.40
N ASP A 224 -17.67 13.97 -4.50
CA ASP A 224 -17.14 15.31 -4.24
C ASP A 224 -15.77 15.24 -3.54
N GLU A 225 -14.84 16.11 -3.91
CA GLU A 225 -13.48 16.13 -3.37
C GLU A 225 -13.46 16.19 -1.83
N LYS A 226 -14.34 16.99 -1.22
CA LYS A 226 -14.40 17.11 0.24
C LYS A 226 -14.84 15.80 0.90
N GLU A 227 -15.84 15.14 0.31
CA GLU A 227 -16.36 13.87 0.82
C GLU A 227 -15.32 12.76 0.69
N VAL A 228 -14.56 12.76 -0.41
CA VAL A 228 -13.46 11.81 -0.63
C VAL A 228 -12.34 12.02 0.39
N ILE A 229 -11.98 13.26 0.69
CA ILE A 229 -10.97 13.57 1.72
C ILE A 229 -11.42 13.07 3.09
N ASP A 230 -12.67 13.33 3.46
CA ASP A 230 -13.24 12.86 4.73
C ASP A 230 -13.28 11.33 4.80
N ALA A 231 -13.70 10.68 3.72
CA ALA A 231 -13.74 9.23 3.62
C ALA A 231 -12.34 8.59 3.76
N LEU A 232 -11.35 9.14 3.06
CA LEU A 232 -9.96 8.67 3.15
C LEU A 232 -9.38 8.93 4.55
N ARG A 233 -9.71 10.05 5.18
CA ARG A 233 -9.28 10.36 6.55
C ARG A 233 -9.88 9.39 7.57
N VAL A 234 -11.18 9.11 7.47
CA VAL A 234 -11.87 8.17 8.37
C VAL A 234 -11.32 6.75 8.20
N ASN A 235 -10.95 6.37 6.98
CA ASN A 235 -10.56 5.01 6.64
C ASN A 235 -9.04 4.83 6.45
N ASN A 236 -8.21 5.76 6.96
CA ASN A 236 -6.75 5.69 6.89
C ASN A 236 -6.22 5.39 5.47
N ASN A 237 -6.71 6.13 4.48
CA ASN A 237 -6.36 6.02 3.06
C ASN A 237 -6.69 4.65 2.41
N GLN A 238 -7.54 3.83 3.02
CA GLN A 238 -7.99 2.58 2.41
C GLN A 238 -9.09 2.86 1.38
N GLN A 239 -8.81 2.63 0.10
CA GLN A 239 -9.71 2.96 -1.01
C GLN A 239 -11.07 2.27 -0.91
N ASP A 240 -11.07 0.96 -0.68
CA ASP A 240 -12.30 0.15 -0.63
C ASP A 240 -13.20 0.58 0.53
N ALA A 241 -12.58 0.89 1.67
CA ALA A 241 -13.26 1.34 2.86
C ALA A 241 -13.80 2.77 2.72
N ALA A 242 -13.03 3.67 2.11
CA ALA A 242 -13.48 5.02 1.78
C ALA A 242 -14.65 4.97 0.78
N CYS A 243 -14.61 4.07 -0.21
CA CYS A 243 -15.69 3.87 -1.16
C CYS A 243 -16.97 3.34 -0.48
N GLU A 244 -16.83 2.33 0.39
CA GLU A 244 -17.94 1.81 1.20
C GLU A 244 -18.55 2.90 2.11
N TRP A 245 -17.71 3.73 2.73
CA TRP A 245 -18.14 4.87 3.55
C TRP A 245 -18.88 5.94 2.73
N LEU A 246 -18.41 6.25 1.52
CA LEU A 246 -19.02 7.22 0.60
C LEU A 246 -20.38 6.75 0.07
N LEU A 247 -20.53 5.43 -0.13
CA LEU A 247 -21.76 4.79 -0.61
C LEU A 247 -22.76 4.48 0.52
N GLY A 248 -22.33 4.51 1.78
CA GLY A 248 -23.13 4.20 2.96
C GLY A 248 -23.60 5.44 3.74
N ASP A 249 -23.92 5.24 5.03
CA ASP A 249 -24.44 6.28 5.93
C ASP A 249 -23.38 7.29 6.41
N ARG A 250 -22.16 7.26 5.87
CA ARG A 250 -21.03 8.16 6.20
C ARG A 250 -20.70 8.23 7.69
N LYS A 251 -20.87 7.11 8.40
CA LYS A 251 -20.51 6.95 9.81
C LYS A 251 -19.28 6.04 9.93
N PRO A 252 -18.30 6.39 10.78
CA PRO A 252 -18.21 7.58 11.64
C PRO A 252 -17.82 8.85 10.84
N THR A 253 -18.18 10.04 11.35
CA THR A 253 -17.69 11.31 10.78
C THR A 253 -16.27 11.61 11.27
N PRO A 254 -15.45 12.39 10.53
CA PRO A 254 -14.12 12.77 10.99
C PRO A 254 -14.13 13.44 12.37
N GLU A 255 -15.13 14.28 12.63
CA GLU A 255 -15.30 14.98 13.92
C GLU A 255 -15.62 14.04 15.09
N ASP A 256 -16.21 12.88 14.82
CA ASP A 256 -16.49 11.87 15.84
C ASP A 256 -15.27 10.99 16.16
N LEU A 257 -14.23 11.02 15.31
CA LEU A 257 -12.96 10.34 15.56
C LEU A 257 -12.04 11.14 16.49
N ASP A 258 -12.18 12.47 16.49
CA ASP A 258 -11.43 13.37 17.37
C ASP A 258 -12.06 13.50 18.76
N LYS A 259 -13.27 12.96 18.95
CA LYS A 259 -13.92 12.87 20.26
C LYS A 259 -13.49 11.58 20.94
N GLY A 260 -12.90 11.71 22.13
CA GLY A 260 -12.60 10.58 22.98
C GLY A 260 -13.84 9.78 23.38
N ILE A 261 -13.65 8.56 23.88
CA ILE A 261 -14.71 7.76 24.48
C ILE A 261 -15.30 8.44 25.73
N ASP A 262 -16.59 8.19 25.97
CA ASP A 262 -17.30 8.69 27.15
C ASP A 262 -16.60 8.22 28.44
N THR A 263 -16.18 9.19 29.25
CA THR A 263 -15.49 8.94 30.52
C THR A 263 -16.35 8.20 31.54
N SER A 264 -17.67 8.17 31.37
CA SER A 264 -18.59 7.38 32.20
C SER A 264 -18.86 5.96 31.64
N SER A 265 -18.31 5.64 30.47
CA SER A 265 -18.48 4.32 29.84
C SER A 265 -17.85 3.20 30.68
N PRO A 266 -18.53 2.03 30.80
CA PRO A 266 -17.94 0.84 31.43
C PRO A 266 -16.59 0.43 30.83
N LEU A 267 -16.39 0.67 29.53
CA LEU A 267 -15.12 0.43 28.85
C LEU A 267 -14.01 1.34 29.38
N PHE A 268 -14.27 2.64 29.46
CA PHE A 268 -13.29 3.59 29.95
C PHE A 268 -12.92 3.33 31.42
N GLN A 269 -13.93 3.05 32.25
CA GLN A 269 -13.71 2.71 33.66
C GLN A 269 -12.89 1.43 33.80
N ALA A 270 -13.22 0.36 33.07
CA ALA A 270 -12.46 -0.89 33.12
C ALA A 270 -11.00 -0.72 32.65
N ILE A 271 -10.75 0.15 31.65
CA ILE A 271 -9.39 0.49 31.22
C ILE A 271 -8.64 1.21 32.33
N LEU A 272 -9.26 2.21 32.96
CA LEU A 272 -8.62 2.98 34.04
C LEU A 272 -8.47 2.21 35.35
N GLU A 273 -9.31 1.21 35.63
CA GLU A 273 -9.17 0.33 36.80
C GLU A 273 -8.00 -0.67 36.65
N ASN A 274 -7.46 -0.83 35.44
CA ASN A 274 -6.37 -1.76 35.20
C ASN A 274 -5.02 -1.20 35.71
N PRO A 275 -4.32 -1.90 36.62
CA PRO A 275 -3.09 -1.38 37.23
C PRO A 275 -1.93 -1.26 36.24
N VAL A 276 -1.87 -2.13 35.21
CA VAL A 276 -0.85 -2.07 34.17
C VAL A 276 -1.07 -0.83 33.31
N VAL A 277 -2.32 -0.52 32.98
CA VAL A 277 -2.66 0.70 32.22
C VAL A 277 -2.37 1.94 33.05
N GLN A 278 -2.81 2.00 34.32
CA GLN A 278 -2.52 3.15 35.20
C GLN A 278 -1.02 3.44 35.32
N LEU A 279 -0.21 2.41 35.55
CA LEU A 279 1.25 2.56 35.63
C LEU A 279 1.80 3.04 34.28
N GLY A 280 1.31 2.48 33.17
CA GLY A 280 1.66 2.90 31.82
C GLY A 280 1.38 4.38 31.55
N LEU A 281 0.23 4.90 31.99
CA LEU A 281 -0.16 6.31 31.81
C LEU A 281 0.72 7.29 32.61
N THR A 282 1.48 6.81 33.59
CA THR A 282 2.47 7.62 34.33
C THR A 282 3.85 7.63 33.67
N ASN A 283 4.06 6.85 32.61
CA ASN A 283 5.29 6.85 31.81
C ASN A 283 5.11 7.77 30.59
N PRO A 284 5.93 8.84 30.43
CA PRO A 284 5.82 9.72 29.26
C PRO A 284 6.11 9.03 27.93
N LYS A 285 6.88 7.93 27.89
CA LYS A 285 7.05 7.12 26.67
C LYS A 285 5.73 6.55 26.16
N THR A 286 4.84 6.12 27.06
CA THR A 286 3.50 5.64 26.72
C THR A 286 2.63 6.75 26.13
N LEU A 287 2.72 7.98 26.67
CA LEU A 287 1.98 9.12 26.14
C LEU A 287 2.43 9.47 24.72
N LEU A 288 3.74 9.55 24.49
CA LEU A 288 4.30 9.82 23.15
C LEU A 288 3.91 8.72 22.17
N ALA A 289 3.90 7.45 22.61
CA ALA A 289 3.43 6.35 21.79
C ALA A 289 1.96 6.47 21.40
N PHE A 290 1.11 6.95 22.31
CA PHE A 290 -0.31 7.17 22.03
C PHE A 290 -0.50 8.32 21.04
N GLU A 291 0.26 9.41 21.18
CA GLU A 291 0.27 10.53 20.24
C GLU A 291 0.74 10.07 18.85
N ASP A 292 1.84 9.31 18.77
CA ASP A 292 2.37 8.76 17.51
C ASP A 292 1.37 7.80 16.83
N MET A 293 0.71 6.93 17.59
CA MET A 293 -0.35 6.04 17.05
C MET A 293 -1.60 6.80 16.60
N LEU A 294 -1.90 7.97 17.18
CA LEU A 294 -2.99 8.85 16.71
C LEU A 294 -2.64 9.56 15.41
N GLU A 295 -1.38 9.96 15.24
CA GLU A 295 -0.89 10.56 14.01
C GLU A 295 -0.81 9.53 12.88
N ASN A 296 -0.25 8.35 13.16
CA ASN A 296 -0.14 7.26 12.19
C ASN A 296 -0.51 5.89 12.80
N PRO A 297 -1.70 5.35 12.50
CA PRO A 297 -2.14 4.04 13.00
C PRO A 297 -1.26 2.86 12.56
N LEU A 298 -0.46 3.00 11.50
CA LEU A 298 0.50 1.97 11.08
C LEU A 298 1.60 1.75 12.14
N ASN A 299 1.91 2.79 12.91
CA ASN A 299 2.87 2.72 14.00
C ASN A 299 2.36 1.87 15.17
N SER A 300 1.08 1.48 15.20
CA SER A 300 0.57 0.58 16.25
C SER A 300 1.35 -0.74 16.36
N THR A 301 1.86 -1.26 15.24
CA THR A 301 2.63 -2.51 15.23
C THR A 301 4.00 -2.37 15.90
N GLN A 302 4.66 -1.23 15.75
CA GLN A 302 5.94 -1.00 16.44
C GLN A 302 5.75 -0.91 17.95
N TRP A 303 4.72 -0.19 18.40
CA TRP A 303 4.45 0.02 19.83
C TRP A 303 3.91 -1.22 20.52
N MET A 304 3.22 -2.10 19.79
CA MET A 304 2.83 -3.41 20.33
C MET A 304 4.03 -4.32 20.65
N ASN A 305 5.16 -4.12 19.98
CA ASN A 305 6.41 -4.86 20.23
C ASN A 305 7.34 -4.16 21.23
N ASP A 306 7.02 -2.93 21.64
CA ASP A 306 7.83 -2.19 22.61
C ASP A 306 7.71 -2.83 24.02
N PRO A 307 8.83 -3.03 24.74
CA PRO A 307 8.81 -3.66 26.07
C PRO A 307 8.01 -2.90 27.14
N GLU A 308 7.89 -1.57 27.02
CA GLU A 308 7.23 -0.72 28.01
C GLU A 308 5.78 -0.40 27.62
N THR A 309 5.56 0.00 26.37
CA THR A 309 4.24 0.39 25.83
C THR A 309 3.40 -0.81 25.40
N GLY A 310 4.02 -1.86 24.87
CA GLY A 310 3.33 -3.04 24.34
C GLY A 310 2.41 -3.73 25.37
N PRO A 311 2.86 -3.98 26.62
CA PRO A 311 2.01 -4.53 27.66
C PRO A 311 0.75 -3.69 27.94
N VAL A 312 0.85 -2.36 27.89
CA VAL A 312 -0.28 -1.44 28.10
C VAL A 312 -1.30 -1.59 26.97
N MET A 313 -0.84 -1.57 25.72
CA MET A 313 -1.69 -1.71 24.54
C MET A 313 -2.39 -3.07 24.48
N LEU A 314 -1.70 -4.15 24.84
CA LEU A 314 -2.29 -5.48 24.91
C LEU A 314 -3.38 -5.57 25.96
N GLN A 315 -3.23 -4.92 27.11
CA GLN A 315 -4.29 -4.89 28.13
C GLN A 315 -5.50 -4.08 27.68
N ILE A 316 -5.30 -2.92 27.05
CA ILE A 316 -6.39 -2.12 26.47
C ILE A 316 -7.18 -2.96 25.44
N SER A 317 -6.47 -3.66 24.54
CA SER A 317 -7.11 -4.52 23.53
C SER A 317 -7.89 -5.67 24.18
N ARG A 318 -7.35 -6.33 25.22
CA ARG A 318 -8.07 -7.40 25.94
C ARG A 318 -9.34 -6.90 26.62
N ILE A 319 -9.28 -5.73 27.27
CA ILE A 319 -10.44 -5.15 27.96
C ILE A 319 -11.53 -4.81 26.94
N PHE A 320 -11.15 -4.17 25.83
CA PHE A 320 -12.07 -3.88 24.73
C PHE A 320 -12.74 -5.14 24.18
N GLN A 321 -11.95 -6.18 23.89
CA GLN A 321 -12.47 -7.44 23.37
C GLN A 321 -13.39 -8.17 24.37
N THR A 322 -13.11 -8.05 25.67
CA THR A 322 -13.91 -8.71 26.70
C THR A 322 -15.28 -8.05 26.84
N LEU A 323 -15.32 -6.71 26.83
CA LEU A 323 -16.55 -5.96 27.00
C LEU A 323 -17.44 -5.95 25.74
N ASN A 324 -16.86 -5.97 24.55
CA ASN A 324 -17.62 -6.06 23.29
C ASN A 324 -18.11 -7.48 22.94
N ARG A 325 -17.74 -8.49 23.74
CA ARG A 325 -18.26 -9.87 23.60
C ARG A 325 -19.53 -10.13 24.43
N THR A 326 -19.95 -9.18 25.27
CA THR A 326 -21.11 -9.31 26.18
C THR A 326 -22.28 -8.50 25.64
#